data_AF-A0A1Q2YM56-F1
#
_entry.id   AF-A0A1Q2YM56-F1
#
_cell.length_a   1.000
_cell.length_b   1.000
_cell.length_c   1.000
_cell.angle_alpha   90.00
_cell.angle_beta   90.00
_cell.angle_gamma   90.00
#
_symmetry.space_group_name_H-M   'P 1'
#
loop_
_entity.id
_entity.type
_entity.pdbx_description
1 polymer ?
#
loop_
_entity_poly.entity_id
_entity_poly.type
_entity_poly.pdbx_seq_one_letter_code
_entity_poly.pdbx_strand_id
1 'polypeptide(L)'
;MNSLANFATLIVNAPDFSRFANKPGAAIWSQFIALPTTFSVTCLIGILVSSASTVMYNETYWNPLDVLSRFLDGYSRGDRGGVFLISFGFAIAQLGTNISANSLSAGTDMTALLPKYMNIRRGGFICAAIAYAICPWNLMSSSSMFTTYLSAYSVFLSSIAGVVFCDYYILKKGLLYLPDLYIANNSSPYFYSNGVNWRAYVAYICGILPNIVGFVGATQTHTVPMGATYVYYFSFFTGYAASSSVLLILTLLFPIKGMPEDSKVFEFKFYEEWHEVEDFDIYLRNKDLDLGIIDADDDDTSSSIEDAFASPSGEKGF
;
A
#
# COMPACT_ATOMS: atom_id res chain seq x y z
N MET A 1 -20.09 -3.90 6.73
CA MET A 1 -18.63 -4.12 6.56
C MET A 1 -18.20 -3.50 5.26
N ASN A 2 -17.10 -2.73 5.26
CA ASN A 2 -16.61 -2.05 4.08
C ASN A 2 -15.52 -2.90 3.41
N SER A 3 -15.84 -3.56 2.28
CA SER A 3 -14.91 -4.41 1.55
C SER A 3 -13.68 -3.68 0.99
N LEU A 4 -13.73 -2.34 0.87
CA LEU A 4 -12.57 -1.52 0.48
C LEU A 4 -11.47 -1.54 1.53
N ALA A 5 -11.80 -1.77 2.80
CA ALA A 5 -10.81 -1.81 3.88
C ALA A 5 -9.71 -2.85 3.64
N ASN A 6 -10.06 -3.98 3.01
CA ASN A 6 -9.11 -5.06 2.67
C ASN A 6 -8.04 -4.63 1.67
N PHE A 7 -8.32 -3.61 0.87
CA PHE A 7 -7.43 -3.12 -0.18
C PHE A 7 -6.85 -1.74 0.13
N ALA A 8 -7.20 -1.14 1.27
CA ALA A 8 -6.76 0.22 1.61
C ALA A 8 -5.23 0.36 1.57
N THR A 9 -4.50 -0.64 2.09
CA THR A 9 -3.02 -0.68 2.05
C THR A 9 -2.48 -0.80 0.64
N LEU A 10 -3.07 -1.68 -0.17
CA LEU A 10 -2.67 -1.88 -1.55
C LEU A 10 -2.98 -0.66 -2.44
N ILE A 11 -4.06 0.07 -2.14
CA ILE A 11 -4.43 1.31 -2.84
C ILE A 11 -3.37 2.39 -2.63
N VAL A 12 -2.94 2.63 -1.38
CA VAL A 12 -1.94 3.67 -1.10
C VAL A 12 -0.53 3.30 -1.57
N ASN A 13 -0.20 2.00 -1.59
CA ASN A 13 1.11 1.50 -1.97
C ASN A 13 1.19 1.01 -3.42
N ALA A 14 0.12 1.18 -4.21
CA ALA A 14 0.11 0.83 -5.63
C ALA A 14 1.32 1.39 -6.44
N PRO A 15 1.84 2.61 -6.14
CA PRO A 15 3.03 3.14 -6.80
C PRO A 15 4.27 2.24 -6.73
N ASP A 16 4.43 1.42 -5.68
CA ASP A 16 5.59 0.52 -5.52
C ASP A 16 5.69 -0.52 -6.63
N PHE A 17 4.56 -0.88 -7.23
CA PHE A 17 4.47 -1.83 -8.34
C PHE A 17 4.36 -1.11 -9.67
N SER A 18 3.56 -0.03 -9.74
CA SER A 18 3.33 0.65 -11.01
C SER A 18 4.57 1.36 -11.53
N ARG A 19 5.57 1.67 -10.69
CA ARG A 19 6.87 2.20 -11.12
C ARG A 19 7.64 1.27 -12.07
N PHE A 20 7.34 -0.03 -12.06
CA PHE A 20 7.96 -1.02 -12.96
C PHE A 20 7.14 -1.24 -14.24
N ALA A 21 6.08 -0.46 -14.46
CA ALA A 21 5.26 -0.58 -15.66
C ALA A 21 5.93 0.08 -16.86
N ASN A 22 6.02 -0.65 -17.98
CA ASN A 22 6.60 -0.13 -19.22
C ASN A 22 5.72 0.90 -19.95
N LYS A 23 4.45 1.06 -19.54
CA LYS A 23 3.51 1.98 -20.19
C LYS A 23 2.56 2.63 -19.17
N PRO A 24 2.17 3.90 -19.39
CA PRO A 24 1.13 4.54 -18.61
C PRO A 24 -0.15 3.69 -18.61
N GLY A 25 -0.72 3.47 -17.43
CA GLY A 25 -1.97 2.72 -17.28
C GLY A 25 -1.87 1.20 -17.46
N ALA A 26 -0.67 0.61 -17.56
CA ALA A 26 -0.52 -0.85 -17.65
C ALA A 26 -1.20 -1.60 -16.49
N ALA A 27 -1.19 -1.01 -15.30
CA ALA A 27 -1.77 -1.58 -14.10
C ALA A 27 -3.30 -1.54 -14.06
N ILE A 28 -3.95 -0.65 -14.84
CA ILE A 28 -5.39 -0.39 -14.73
C ILE A 28 -6.19 -1.65 -15.11
N TRP A 29 -5.96 -2.18 -16.31
CA TRP A 29 -6.75 -3.30 -16.83
C TRP A 29 -6.45 -4.60 -16.11
N SER A 30 -5.19 -4.84 -15.76
CA SER A 30 -4.79 -6.05 -15.03
C SER A 30 -5.43 -6.08 -13.65
N GLN A 31 -5.40 -4.97 -12.89
CA GLN A 31 -6.05 -4.89 -11.58
C GLN A 31 -7.58 -4.92 -11.68
N PHE A 32 -8.15 -4.18 -12.62
CA PHE A 32 -9.60 -4.09 -12.79
C PHE A 32 -10.24 -5.43 -13.15
N ILE A 33 -9.55 -6.30 -13.89
CA ILE A 33 -10.05 -7.62 -14.23
C ILE A 33 -9.65 -8.64 -13.17
N ALA A 34 -8.37 -8.70 -12.78
CA ALA A 34 -7.88 -9.74 -11.90
C ALA A 34 -8.45 -9.64 -10.48
N LEU A 35 -8.54 -8.44 -9.89
CA LEU A 35 -8.99 -8.29 -8.51
C LEU A 35 -10.46 -8.73 -8.35
N PRO A 36 -11.44 -8.23 -9.11
CA PRO A 36 -12.83 -8.65 -8.93
C PRO A 36 -13.03 -10.11 -9.26
N THR A 37 -12.38 -10.65 -10.31
CA THR A 37 -12.58 -12.05 -10.71
C THR A 37 -12.00 -13.03 -9.69
N THR A 38 -10.71 -12.89 -9.35
CA THR A 38 -10.04 -13.81 -8.42
C THR A 38 -10.61 -13.72 -7.02
N PHE A 39 -10.94 -12.51 -6.55
CA PHE A 39 -11.53 -12.30 -5.24
C PHE A 39 -12.95 -12.85 -5.16
N SER A 40 -13.78 -12.63 -6.20
CA SER A 40 -15.15 -13.18 -6.23
C SER A 40 -15.14 -14.71 -6.19
N VAL A 41 -14.26 -15.36 -6.96
CA VAL A 41 -14.13 -16.83 -6.94
C VAL A 41 -13.68 -17.31 -5.57
N THR A 42 -12.68 -16.66 -4.97
CA THR A 42 -12.15 -17.05 -3.65
C THR A 42 -13.20 -16.86 -2.55
N CYS A 43 -13.91 -15.74 -2.54
CA CYS A 43 -15.01 -15.49 -1.61
C CYS A 43 -16.15 -16.49 -1.78
N LEU A 44 -16.52 -16.84 -3.03
CA LEU A 44 -17.53 -17.84 -3.30
C LEU A 44 -17.14 -19.20 -2.72
N ILE A 45 -15.90 -19.65 -2.95
CA ILE A 45 -15.38 -20.90 -2.38
C ILE A 45 -15.44 -20.84 -0.84
N GLY A 46 -15.00 -19.74 -0.23
CA GLY A 46 -15.05 -19.55 1.23
C GLY A 46 -16.47 -19.65 1.80
N ILE A 47 -17.45 -19.03 1.15
CA ILE A 47 -18.87 -19.10 1.56
C ILE A 47 -19.41 -20.53 1.43
N LEU A 48 -19.09 -21.22 0.33
CA LEU A 48 -19.53 -22.61 0.11
C LEU A 48 -18.93 -23.55 1.15
N VAL A 49 -17.63 -23.43 1.45
CA VAL A 49 -16.95 -24.22 2.49
C VAL A 49 -17.54 -23.94 3.86
N SER A 50 -17.75 -22.67 4.21
CA SER A 50 -18.36 -22.28 5.49
C SER A 50 -19.77 -22.86 5.64
N SER A 51 -20.60 -22.75 4.60
CA SER A 51 -21.96 -23.31 4.57
C SER A 51 -21.98 -24.83 4.69
N ALA A 52 -21.12 -25.52 3.93
CA ALA A 52 -20.98 -26.97 4.01
C ALA A 52 -20.54 -27.42 5.41
N SER A 53 -19.67 -26.66 6.05
CA SER A 53 -19.18 -26.95 7.40
C SER A 53 -20.30 -26.95 8.44
N THR A 54 -21.28 -26.04 8.33
CA THR A 54 -22.47 -26.02 9.19
C THR A 54 -23.29 -27.30 9.05
N VAL A 55 -23.45 -27.80 7.82
CA VAL A 55 -24.22 -29.03 7.54
C VAL A 55 -23.47 -30.27 8.02
N MET A 56 -22.14 -30.31 7.87
CA MET A 56 -21.32 -31.47 8.22
C MET A 56 -21.02 -31.58 9.72
N TYR A 57 -20.74 -30.45 10.36
CA TYR A 57 -20.19 -30.41 11.72
C TYR A 57 -21.10 -29.72 12.74
N ASN A 58 -22.29 -29.24 12.34
CA ASN A 58 -23.18 -28.41 13.16
C ASN A 58 -22.51 -27.14 13.72
N GLU A 59 -21.42 -26.70 13.10
CA GLU A 59 -20.65 -25.52 13.49
C GLU A 59 -20.20 -24.79 12.21
N THR A 60 -20.33 -23.47 12.20
CA THR A 60 -19.92 -22.65 11.05
C THR A 60 -18.50 -22.17 11.23
N TYR A 61 -17.57 -22.75 10.47
CA TYR A 61 -16.18 -22.32 10.46
C TYR A 61 -15.97 -21.12 9.55
N TRP A 62 -15.35 -20.08 10.07
CA TRP A 62 -14.93 -18.90 9.30
C TRP A 62 -13.48 -19.01 8.81
N ASN A 63 -12.66 -19.82 9.49
CA ASN A 63 -11.26 -20.06 9.17
C ASN A 63 -11.12 -21.41 8.44
N PRO A 64 -10.59 -21.43 7.20
CA PRO A 64 -10.45 -22.68 6.44
C PRO A 64 -9.46 -23.67 7.08
N LEU A 65 -8.51 -23.20 7.90
CA LEU A 65 -7.57 -24.08 8.61
C LEU A 65 -8.28 -24.91 9.69
N ASP A 66 -9.33 -24.38 10.29
CA ASP A 66 -10.12 -25.12 11.29
C ASP A 66 -10.92 -26.24 10.61
N VAL A 67 -11.44 -25.99 9.40
CA VAL A 67 -12.09 -27.02 8.57
C VAL A 67 -11.11 -28.13 8.20
N LEU A 68 -9.87 -27.77 7.82
CA LEU A 68 -8.83 -28.76 7.54
C LEU A 68 -8.46 -29.58 8.78
N SER A 69 -8.49 -28.97 9.95
CA SER A 69 -8.26 -29.67 11.22
C SER A 69 -9.36 -30.69 11.51
N ARG A 70 -10.63 -30.39 11.16
CA ARG A 70 -11.74 -31.35 11.29
C ARG A 70 -11.59 -32.57 10.40
N PHE A 71 -10.99 -32.46 9.22
CA PHE A 71 -10.68 -33.63 8.40
C PHE A 71 -9.63 -34.55 9.02
N LEU A 72 -8.93 -34.09 10.06
CA LEU A 72 -8.01 -34.92 10.83
C LEU A 72 -8.69 -35.62 12.02
N ASP A 73 -9.95 -35.32 12.34
CA ASP A 73 -10.71 -36.03 13.37
C ASP A 73 -11.11 -37.43 12.84
N GLY A 74 -10.43 -38.50 13.28
CA GLY A 74 -10.69 -39.87 12.81
C GLY A 74 -10.01 -40.23 11.49
N TYR A 75 -8.87 -39.61 11.19
CA TYR A 75 -8.22 -39.60 9.87
C TYR A 75 -7.90 -40.97 9.24
N SER A 76 -8.04 -41.01 7.92
CA SER A 76 -7.39 -41.98 7.03
C SER A 76 -6.00 -41.50 6.57
N ARG A 77 -5.21 -42.40 5.99
CA ARG A 77 -3.96 -42.04 5.29
C ARG A 77 -4.21 -41.06 4.14
N GLY A 78 -5.36 -41.19 3.48
CA GLY A 78 -5.79 -40.29 2.40
C GLY A 78 -6.04 -38.86 2.90
N ASP A 79 -6.79 -38.72 4.00
CA ASP A 79 -7.14 -37.41 4.57
C ASP A 79 -5.90 -36.64 5.00
N ARG A 80 -4.93 -37.31 5.63
CA ARG A 80 -3.64 -36.69 5.98
C ARG A 80 -2.87 -36.18 4.76
N GLY A 81 -2.87 -36.94 3.67
CA GLY A 81 -2.24 -36.53 2.42
C GLY A 81 -2.94 -35.33 1.79
N GLY A 82 -4.28 -35.35 1.75
CA GLY A 82 -5.09 -34.24 1.22
C GLY A 82 -4.91 -32.96 2.04
N VAL A 83 -5.02 -33.04 3.36
CA VAL A 83 -4.82 -31.90 4.27
C VAL A 83 -3.42 -31.33 4.13
N PHE A 84 -2.37 -32.17 4.00
CA PHE A 84 -1.02 -31.70 3.76
C PHE A 84 -0.91 -30.92 2.44
N LEU A 85 -1.42 -31.46 1.34
CA LEU A 85 -1.34 -30.79 0.03
C LEU A 85 -2.07 -29.45 0.02
N ILE A 86 -3.26 -29.38 0.61
CA ILE A 86 -4.03 -28.13 0.70
C ILE A 86 -3.31 -27.12 1.60
N SER A 87 -2.85 -27.55 2.78
CA SER A 87 -2.14 -26.68 3.73
C SER A 87 -0.82 -26.17 3.14
N PHE A 88 -0.11 -27.00 2.37
CA PHE A 88 1.09 -26.60 1.66
C PHE A 88 0.79 -25.54 0.59
N GLY A 89 -0.30 -25.70 -0.16
CA GLY A 89 -0.80 -24.68 -1.08
C GLY A 89 -1.10 -23.35 -0.37
N PHE A 90 -1.78 -23.38 0.77
CA PHE A 90 -2.01 -22.19 1.60
C PHE A 90 -0.72 -21.57 2.12
N ALA A 91 0.27 -22.37 2.51
CA ALA A 91 1.57 -21.85 2.94
C ALA A 91 2.28 -21.09 1.82
N ILE A 92 2.30 -21.63 0.59
CA ILE A 92 2.87 -20.96 -0.58
C ILE A 92 2.10 -19.67 -0.90
N ALA A 93 0.76 -19.74 -0.93
CA ALA A 93 -0.07 -18.57 -1.18
C ALA A 93 0.21 -17.45 -0.15
N GLN A 94 0.28 -17.80 1.14
CA GLN A 94 0.55 -16.86 2.21
C GLN A 94 1.94 -16.23 2.11
N LEU A 95 2.96 -17.01 1.74
CA LEU A 95 4.30 -16.50 1.48
C LEU A 95 4.30 -15.51 0.30
N GLY A 96 3.68 -15.88 -0.82
CA GLY A 96 3.61 -15.03 -2.02
C GLY A 96 2.88 -13.71 -1.76
N THR A 97 1.74 -13.75 -1.07
CA THR A 97 0.98 -12.55 -0.72
C THR A 97 1.74 -11.67 0.27
N ASN A 98 2.42 -12.23 1.27
CA ASN A 98 3.20 -11.42 2.22
C ASN A 98 4.41 -10.74 1.57
N ILE A 99 5.15 -11.44 0.69
CA ILE A 99 6.30 -10.85 0.01
C ILE A 99 5.84 -9.71 -0.91
N SER A 100 4.81 -9.96 -1.72
CA SER A 100 4.32 -8.97 -2.67
C SER A 100 3.65 -7.81 -1.95
N ALA A 101 2.58 -8.03 -1.19
CA ALA A 101 1.73 -6.96 -0.67
C ALA A 101 2.29 -6.22 0.55
N ASN A 102 3.20 -6.83 1.32
CA ASN A 102 3.65 -6.25 2.60
C ASN A 102 5.16 -5.96 2.60
N SER A 103 6.00 -6.97 2.33
CA SER A 103 7.45 -6.84 2.49
C SER A 103 8.08 -5.87 1.48
N LEU A 104 7.58 -5.83 0.23
CA LEU A 104 8.12 -4.94 -0.80
C LEU A 104 7.87 -3.46 -0.46
N SER A 105 6.64 -3.11 -0.05
CA SER A 105 6.30 -1.74 0.35
C SER A 105 7.07 -1.31 1.59
N ALA A 106 7.09 -2.14 2.63
CA ALA A 106 7.86 -1.84 3.83
C ALA A 106 9.37 -1.68 3.53
N GLY A 107 9.90 -2.50 2.62
CA GLY A 107 11.28 -2.38 2.16
C GLY A 107 11.56 -1.08 1.40
N THR A 108 10.65 -0.66 0.52
CA THR A 108 10.75 0.60 -0.22
C THR A 108 10.70 1.79 0.75
N ASP A 109 9.74 1.82 1.67
CA ASP A 109 9.60 2.90 2.67
C ASP A 109 10.85 3.04 3.54
N MET A 110 11.39 1.93 4.05
CA MET A 110 12.61 1.97 4.88
C MET A 110 13.84 2.41 4.09
N THR A 111 13.92 2.06 2.81
CA THR A 111 15.01 2.51 1.93
C THR A 111 14.90 4.02 1.68
N ALA A 112 13.69 4.56 1.53
CA ALA A 112 13.48 6.00 1.41
C ALA A 112 13.80 6.76 2.71
N LEU A 113 13.51 6.19 3.88
CA LEU A 113 13.75 6.82 5.18
C LEU A 113 15.24 6.81 5.59
N LEU A 114 15.95 5.71 5.34
CA LEU A 114 17.34 5.52 5.76
C LEU A 114 18.19 4.95 4.61
N PRO A 115 18.34 5.67 3.48
CA PRO A 115 18.92 5.14 2.25
C PRO A 115 20.37 4.64 2.40
N LYS A 116 21.14 5.23 3.33
CA LYS A 116 22.53 4.82 3.60
C LYS A 116 22.64 3.45 4.30
N TYR A 117 21.62 3.06 5.07
CA TYR A 117 21.68 1.88 5.95
C TYR A 117 20.78 0.74 5.49
N MET A 118 19.71 1.11 4.78
CA MET A 118 18.62 0.22 4.42
C MET A 118 18.61 -0.05 2.92
N ASN A 119 18.28 -1.29 2.59
CA ASN A 119 17.88 -1.69 1.25
C ASN A 119 16.57 -2.49 1.37
N ILE A 120 15.91 -2.72 0.23
CA ILE A 120 14.60 -3.41 0.21
C ILE A 120 14.66 -4.77 0.91
N ARG A 121 15.75 -5.54 0.72
CA ARG A 121 15.92 -6.86 1.34
C ARG A 121 16.01 -6.75 2.87
N ARG A 122 16.85 -5.85 3.40
CA ARG A 122 16.98 -5.60 4.84
C ARG A 122 15.67 -5.10 5.44
N GLY A 123 14.99 -4.18 4.76
CA GLY A 123 13.69 -3.67 5.19
C GLY A 123 12.61 -4.76 5.28
N GLY A 124 12.59 -5.70 4.33
CA GLY A 124 11.71 -6.87 4.37
C GLY A 124 11.92 -7.76 5.60
N PHE A 125 13.18 -8.00 6.01
CA PHE A 125 13.46 -8.78 7.23
C PHE A 125 13.03 -8.05 8.51
N ILE A 126 13.24 -6.73 8.57
CA ILE A 126 12.75 -5.92 9.71
C ILE A 126 11.22 -5.95 9.76
N CYS A 127 10.55 -5.82 8.61
CA CYS A 127 9.10 -5.96 8.52
C CYS A 127 8.62 -7.30 9.07
N ALA A 128 9.26 -8.41 8.69
CA ALA A 128 8.93 -9.75 9.19
C ALA A 128 9.13 -9.87 10.71
N ALA A 129 10.23 -9.33 11.25
CA ALA A 129 10.50 -9.34 12.69
C ALA A 129 9.46 -8.55 13.49
N ILE A 130 9.10 -7.35 13.02
CA ILE A 130 8.07 -6.51 13.64
C ILE A 130 6.70 -7.20 13.54
N ALA A 131 6.36 -7.76 12.38
CA ALA A 131 5.10 -8.47 12.17
C ALA A 131 4.95 -9.65 13.15
N TYR A 132 6.03 -10.39 13.42
CA TYR A 132 6.02 -11.45 14.43
C TYR A 132 5.86 -10.90 15.85
N ALA A 133 6.57 -9.83 16.18
CA ALA A 133 6.54 -9.20 17.52
C ALA A 133 5.17 -8.60 17.86
N ILE A 134 4.36 -8.21 16.88
CA ILE A 134 2.98 -7.71 17.08
C ILE A 134 2.04 -8.84 17.55
N CYS A 135 2.45 -10.11 17.47
CA CYS A 135 1.64 -11.27 17.87
C CYS A 135 0.30 -11.31 17.10
N PRO A 136 0.31 -11.45 15.76
CA PRO A 136 -0.86 -11.26 14.90
C PRO A 136 -1.97 -12.28 15.16
N TRP A 137 -1.67 -13.41 15.78
CA TRP A 137 -2.67 -14.40 16.21
C TRP A 137 -3.69 -13.82 17.20
N ASN A 138 -3.33 -12.79 17.97
CA ASN A 138 -4.28 -12.08 18.83
C ASN A 138 -5.35 -11.35 17.99
N LEU A 139 -4.98 -10.87 16.80
CA LEU A 139 -5.89 -10.23 15.84
C LEU A 139 -6.85 -11.24 15.21
N MET A 140 -6.43 -12.51 15.09
CA MET A 140 -7.22 -13.61 14.53
C MET A 140 -8.02 -14.40 15.59
N SER A 141 -8.04 -13.94 16.83
CA SER A 141 -8.74 -14.61 17.94
C SER A 141 -10.26 -14.75 17.72
N SER A 142 -10.86 -13.84 16.96
CA SER A 142 -12.25 -13.96 16.50
C SER A 142 -12.49 -13.19 15.19
N SER A 143 -13.54 -13.58 14.46
CA SER A 143 -13.97 -12.88 13.25
C SER A 143 -14.35 -11.41 13.53
N SER A 144 -14.92 -11.12 14.69
CA SER A 144 -15.27 -9.76 15.11
C SER A 144 -14.03 -8.90 15.34
N MET A 145 -13.01 -9.43 16.03
CA MET A 145 -11.76 -8.70 16.25
C MET A 145 -11.07 -8.42 14.91
N PHE A 146 -10.94 -9.44 14.07
CA PHE A 146 -10.33 -9.31 12.74
C PHE A 146 -10.98 -8.21 11.89
N THR A 147 -12.32 -8.22 11.81
CA THR A 147 -13.07 -7.24 11.01
C THR A 147 -13.02 -5.83 11.61
N THR A 148 -12.96 -5.72 12.94
CA THR A 148 -12.79 -4.43 13.63
C THR A 148 -11.42 -3.83 13.33
N TYR A 149 -10.34 -4.64 13.35
CA TYR A 149 -9.00 -4.18 12.99
C TYR A 149 -8.92 -3.66 11.55
N LEU A 150 -9.43 -4.43 10.57
CA LEU A 150 -9.46 -4.00 9.17
C LEU A 150 -10.20 -2.67 9.00
N SER A 151 -11.32 -2.53 9.70
CA SER A 151 -12.13 -1.31 9.66
C SER A 151 -11.40 -0.13 10.33
N ALA A 152 -10.58 -0.37 11.35
CA ALA A 152 -9.73 0.63 11.98
C ALA A 152 -8.67 1.16 11.00
N TYR A 153 -7.95 0.26 10.32
CA TYR A 153 -6.93 0.62 9.34
C TYR A 153 -7.51 1.52 8.24
N SER A 154 -8.68 1.17 7.72
CA SER A 154 -9.37 1.95 6.69
C SER A 154 -9.52 3.43 7.05
N VAL A 155 -9.78 3.77 8.32
CA VAL A 155 -9.95 5.17 8.78
C VAL A 155 -8.68 6.00 8.59
N PHE A 156 -7.53 5.43 8.95
CA PHE A 156 -6.25 6.12 8.85
C PHE A 156 -5.79 6.18 7.39
N LEU A 157 -5.82 5.04 6.70
CA LEU A 157 -5.34 4.93 5.33
C LEU A 157 -6.18 5.75 4.33
N SER A 158 -7.50 5.82 4.51
CA SER A 158 -8.34 6.65 3.63
C SER A 158 -8.00 8.13 3.74
N SER A 159 -7.65 8.58 4.94
CA SER A 159 -7.28 9.97 5.20
C SER A 159 -5.96 10.31 4.52
N ILE A 160 -4.97 9.39 4.57
CA ILE A 160 -3.70 9.52 3.82
C ILE A 160 -3.99 9.57 2.31
N ALA A 161 -4.78 8.62 1.81
CA ALA A 161 -5.13 8.55 0.39
C ALA A 161 -5.77 9.86 -0.11
N GLY A 162 -6.65 10.48 0.68
CA GLY A 162 -7.25 11.77 0.33
C GLY A 162 -6.25 12.93 0.29
N VAL A 163 -5.31 13.00 1.25
CA VAL A 163 -4.24 14.02 1.24
C VAL A 163 -3.37 13.87 0.00
N VAL A 164 -2.89 12.65 -0.29
CA VAL A 164 -2.03 12.36 -1.45
C VAL A 164 -2.76 12.65 -2.76
N PHE A 165 -4.02 12.20 -2.88
CA PHE A 165 -4.84 12.47 -4.06
C PHE A 165 -5.03 13.96 -4.31
N CYS A 166 -5.40 14.72 -3.27
CA CYS A 166 -5.63 16.15 -3.40
C CYS A 166 -4.34 16.89 -3.76
N ASP A 167 -3.22 16.54 -3.12
CA ASP A 167 -1.91 17.15 -3.42
C ASP A 167 -1.49 16.89 -4.87
N TYR A 168 -1.54 15.63 -5.33
CA TYR A 168 -1.02 15.26 -6.65
C TYR A 168 -1.99 15.61 -7.80
N TYR A 169 -3.27 15.23 -7.71
CA TYR A 169 -4.22 15.39 -8.82
C TYR A 169 -4.91 16.75 -8.86
N ILE A 170 -5.27 17.32 -7.71
CA ILE A 170 -6.05 18.56 -7.67
C ILE A 170 -5.13 19.78 -7.64
N LEU A 171 -4.19 19.82 -6.69
CA LEU A 171 -3.32 20.97 -6.44
C LEU A 171 -2.17 21.04 -7.44
N LYS A 172 -1.36 19.96 -7.53
CA LYS A 172 -0.20 19.92 -8.42
C LYS A 172 -0.54 19.50 -9.85
N LYS A 173 -1.68 18.84 -10.07
CA LYS A 173 -2.14 18.40 -11.38
C LYS A 173 -1.08 17.57 -12.15
N GLY A 174 -0.39 16.67 -11.44
CA GLY A 174 0.67 15.85 -12.00
C GLY A 174 2.05 16.52 -12.07
N LEU A 175 2.17 17.82 -11.80
CA LEU A 175 3.46 18.52 -11.78
C LEU A 175 4.29 18.08 -10.57
N LEU A 176 5.42 17.42 -10.83
CA LEU A 176 6.41 17.07 -9.81
C LEU A 176 7.80 17.44 -10.31
N TYR A 177 8.53 18.23 -9.52
CA TYR A 177 9.94 18.49 -9.75
C TYR A 177 10.74 17.33 -9.15
N LEU A 178 10.94 16.28 -9.95
CA LEU A 178 11.45 14.99 -9.48
C LEU A 178 12.80 15.08 -8.73
N PRO A 179 13.82 15.83 -9.18
CA PRO A 179 15.07 15.97 -8.43
C PRO A 179 14.88 16.64 -7.06
N ASP A 180 13.95 17.59 -6.97
CA ASP A 180 13.69 18.36 -5.75
C ASP A 180 13.06 17.51 -4.64
N LEU A 181 12.49 16.35 -4.96
CA LEU A 181 12.00 15.37 -3.97
C LEU A 181 13.14 14.73 -3.16
N TYR A 182 14.37 14.74 -3.69
CA TYR A 182 15.55 14.18 -3.03
C TYR A 182 16.38 15.21 -2.27
N ILE A 183 15.89 16.46 -2.16
CA ILE A 183 16.63 17.58 -1.57
C ILE A 183 16.01 17.97 -0.21
N ALA A 184 16.77 17.80 0.86
CA ALA A 184 16.35 18.07 2.23
C ALA A 184 16.76 19.48 2.73
N ASN A 185 16.52 20.53 1.94
CA ASN A 185 16.82 21.92 2.34
C ASN A 185 15.79 22.92 1.77
N ASN A 186 15.89 24.18 2.21
CA ASN A 186 14.96 25.26 1.83
C ASN A 186 14.92 25.59 0.32
N SER A 187 15.88 25.08 -0.48
CA SER A 187 15.88 25.23 -1.93
C SER A 187 14.86 24.31 -2.61
N SER A 188 14.37 23.27 -1.92
CA SER A 188 13.29 22.43 -2.41
C SER A 188 11.92 23.02 -2.05
N PRO A 189 10.95 23.07 -2.99
CA PRO A 189 9.56 23.40 -2.68
C PRO A 189 8.92 22.40 -1.70
N TYR A 190 9.47 21.20 -1.57
CA TYR A 190 8.97 20.12 -0.72
C TYR A 190 9.56 20.12 0.70
N PHE A 191 10.47 21.04 1.01
CA PHE A 191 11.02 21.14 2.37
C PHE A 191 10.09 21.90 3.33
N TYR A 192 9.11 22.67 2.84
CA TYR A 192 8.09 23.33 3.67
C TYR A 192 8.65 24.00 4.95
N SER A 193 8.11 23.66 6.11
CA SER A 193 8.56 24.15 7.42
C SER A 193 9.51 23.11 8.05
N ASN A 194 10.78 23.10 7.61
CA ASN A 194 11.82 22.17 8.08
C ASN A 194 11.51 20.68 7.86
N GLY A 195 11.11 20.34 6.64
CA GLY A 195 10.72 19.00 6.21
C GLY A 195 9.24 18.65 6.45
N VAL A 196 8.46 19.54 7.07
CA VAL A 196 7.08 19.24 7.50
C VAL A 196 6.07 20.14 6.80
N ASN A 197 5.11 19.53 6.10
CA ASN A 197 3.92 20.22 5.61
C ASN A 197 2.80 20.15 6.65
N TRP A 198 2.73 21.14 7.54
CA TRP A 198 1.70 21.19 8.59
C TRP A 198 0.27 21.13 8.04
N ARG A 199 0.02 21.66 6.83
CA ARG A 199 -1.31 21.65 6.18
C ARG A 199 -1.77 20.22 5.90
N ALA A 200 -0.86 19.38 5.40
CA ALA A 200 -1.12 17.97 5.13
C ALA A 200 -1.43 17.21 6.43
N TYR A 201 -0.69 17.47 7.51
CA TYR A 201 -0.98 16.85 8.82
C TYR A 201 -2.32 17.30 9.40
N VAL A 202 -2.67 18.58 9.31
CA VAL A 202 -3.99 19.08 9.74
C VAL A 202 -5.10 18.43 8.91
N ALA A 203 -4.94 18.37 7.59
CA ALA A 203 -5.89 17.70 6.71
C ALA A 203 -6.06 16.21 7.04
N TYR A 204 -4.96 15.51 7.29
CA TYR A 204 -4.96 14.11 7.70
C TYR A 204 -5.72 13.89 9.01
N ILE A 205 -5.42 14.69 10.05
CA ILE A 205 -6.11 14.60 11.35
C ILE A 205 -7.61 14.89 11.18
N CYS A 206 -7.97 15.96 10.45
CA CYS A 206 -9.35 16.29 10.17
C CYS A 206 -10.09 15.21 9.37
N GLY A 207 -9.40 14.42 8.55
CA GLY A 207 -9.97 13.25 7.86
C GLY A 207 -10.30 12.09 8.80
N ILE A 208 -9.51 11.91 9.87
CA ILE A 208 -9.73 10.84 10.87
C ILE A 208 -10.92 11.18 11.78
N LEU A 209 -11.05 12.44 12.20
CA LEU A 209 -12.00 12.87 13.24
C LEU A 209 -13.46 12.44 13.00
N PRO A 210 -14.04 12.52 11.79
CA PRO A 210 -15.42 12.07 11.55
C PRO A 210 -15.64 10.59 11.86
N ASN A 211 -14.60 9.77 11.73
CA ASN A 211 -14.69 8.32 11.81
C ASN A 211 -14.30 7.77 13.19
N ILE A 212 -13.56 8.54 13.99
CA ILE A 212 -13.01 8.05 15.26
C ILE A 212 -14.10 7.69 16.27
N VAL A 213 -15.20 8.45 16.28
CA VAL A 213 -16.32 8.20 17.20
C VAL A 213 -17.03 6.89 16.84
N GLY A 214 -17.30 6.65 15.56
CA GLY A 214 -17.91 5.40 15.13
C GLY A 214 -16.96 4.20 15.27
N PHE A 215 -15.65 4.41 15.12
CA PHE A 215 -14.63 3.40 15.43
C PHE A 215 -14.67 2.98 16.89
N VAL A 216 -14.72 3.93 17.84
CA VAL A 216 -14.86 3.62 19.27
C VAL A 216 -16.13 2.79 19.52
N GLY A 217 -17.25 3.13 18.88
CA GLY A 217 -18.46 2.32 18.95
C GLY A 217 -18.29 0.88 18.43
N ALA A 218 -17.53 0.71 17.34
CA ALA A 218 -17.25 -0.61 16.76
C ALA A 218 -16.42 -1.51 17.69
N THR A 219 -15.58 -0.94 18.56
CA THR A 219 -14.83 -1.70 19.58
C THR A 219 -15.70 -2.24 20.72
N GLN A 220 -16.99 -1.88 20.78
CA GLN A 220 -17.93 -2.24 21.84
C GLN A 220 -17.54 -1.76 23.25
N THR A 221 -16.53 -0.89 23.36
CA THR A 221 -16.11 -0.30 24.64
C THR A 221 -17.09 0.74 25.16
N HIS A 222 -17.73 1.48 24.25
CA HIS A 222 -18.68 2.55 24.59
C HIS A 222 -19.86 2.58 23.62
N THR A 223 -21.01 3.03 24.12
CA THR A 223 -22.18 3.33 23.28
C THR A 223 -21.99 4.71 22.63
N VAL A 224 -22.12 4.77 21.31
CA VAL A 224 -21.93 6.01 20.53
C VAL A 224 -23.21 6.42 19.81
N PRO A 225 -23.36 7.71 19.43
CA PRO A 225 -24.52 8.16 18.67
C PRO A 225 -24.68 7.42 17.35
N MET A 226 -25.92 7.09 17.00
CA MET A 226 -26.24 6.33 15.77
C MET A 226 -25.70 6.99 14.49
N GLY A 227 -25.68 8.34 14.45
CA GLY A 227 -25.10 9.07 13.33
C GLY A 227 -23.61 8.80 13.13
N ALA A 228 -22.83 8.67 14.22
CA ALA A 228 -21.40 8.35 14.13
C ALA A 228 -21.18 6.92 13.61
N THR A 229 -22.06 5.99 13.97
CA THR A 229 -22.05 4.62 13.42
C THR A 229 -22.30 4.62 11.91
N TYR A 230 -23.25 5.43 11.43
CA TYR A 230 -23.52 5.54 9.98
C TYR A 230 -22.37 6.18 9.20
N VAL A 231 -21.74 7.23 9.74
CA VAL A 231 -20.53 7.82 9.15
C VAL A 231 -19.42 6.77 9.04
N TYR A 232 -19.26 5.93 10.07
CA TYR A 232 -18.26 4.88 10.08
C TYR A 232 -18.51 3.75 9.07
N TYR A 233 -19.76 3.48 8.68
CA TYR A 233 -20.03 2.54 7.58
C TYR A 233 -19.43 3.00 6.25
N PHE A 234 -19.30 4.31 6.06
CA PHE A 234 -18.67 4.94 4.89
C PHE A 234 -17.28 5.50 5.21
N SER A 235 -16.61 4.98 6.25
CA SER A 235 -15.37 5.54 6.82
C SER A 235 -14.30 5.88 5.79
N PHE A 236 -14.14 5.02 4.78
CA PHE A 236 -13.18 5.24 3.72
C PHE A 236 -13.49 6.53 2.93
N PHE A 237 -14.73 6.68 2.47
CA PHE A 237 -15.13 7.85 1.66
C PHE A 237 -15.18 9.13 2.49
N THR A 238 -15.67 9.05 3.72
CA THR A 238 -15.77 10.20 4.62
C THR A 238 -14.38 10.72 4.99
N GLY A 239 -13.44 9.83 5.32
CA GLY A 239 -12.07 10.20 5.65
C GLY A 239 -11.32 10.76 4.45
N TYR A 240 -11.44 10.10 3.30
CA TYR A 240 -10.86 10.55 2.03
C TYR A 240 -11.38 11.93 1.61
N ALA A 241 -12.69 12.14 1.62
CA ALA A 241 -13.29 13.40 1.22
C ALA A 241 -12.94 14.52 2.20
N ALA A 242 -13.03 14.26 3.51
CA ALA A 242 -12.71 15.26 4.53
C ALA A 242 -11.25 15.70 4.47
N SER A 243 -10.28 14.76 4.37
CA SER A 243 -8.87 15.13 4.27
C SER A 243 -8.56 15.87 2.96
N SER A 244 -9.11 15.41 1.83
CA SER A 244 -8.96 16.09 0.54
C SER A 244 -9.49 17.52 0.59
N SER A 245 -10.71 17.72 1.12
CA SER A 245 -11.34 19.04 1.20
C SER A 245 -10.58 19.98 2.13
N VAL A 246 -10.12 19.50 3.29
CA VAL A 246 -9.37 20.32 4.23
C VAL A 246 -8.02 20.74 3.65
N LEU A 247 -7.30 19.82 2.98
CA LEU A 247 -6.04 20.18 2.32
C LEU A 247 -6.28 21.22 1.23
N LEU A 248 -7.32 21.05 0.41
CA LEU A 248 -7.68 21.99 -0.63
C LEU A 248 -7.94 23.39 -0.05
N ILE A 249 -8.77 23.48 0.99
CA ILE A 249 -9.10 24.76 1.64
C ILE A 249 -7.86 25.39 2.26
N LEU A 250 -7.03 24.63 2.98
CA LEU A 250 -5.81 25.14 3.60
C LEU A 250 -4.80 25.65 2.57
N THR A 251 -4.66 24.97 1.44
CA THR A 251 -3.75 25.40 0.37
C THR A 251 -4.29 26.62 -0.38
N LEU A 252 -5.62 26.75 -0.52
CA LEU A 252 -6.23 27.97 -1.06
C LEU A 252 -6.03 29.19 -0.16
N LEU A 253 -6.11 29.01 1.16
CA LEU A 253 -5.88 30.09 2.13
C LEU A 253 -4.40 30.40 2.33
N PHE A 254 -3.56 29.36 2.30
CA PHE A 254 -2.12 29.45 2.53
C PHE A 254 -1.38 28.70 1.41
N PRO A 255 -1.04 29.35 0.28
CA PRO A 255 -0.46 28.67 -0.88
C PRO A 255 0.86 27.96 -0.54
N ILE A 256 1.13 26.87 -1.28
CA ILE A 256 2.36 26.09 -1.20
C ILE A 256 3.24 26.36 -2.43
N LYS A 257 4.56 26.14 -2.30
CA LYS A 257 5.49 26.20 -3.43
C LYS A 257 5.36 24.95 -4.29
N GLY A 258 5.73 25.05 -5.57
CA GLY A 258 5.71 23.92 -6.52
C GLY A 258 4.34 23.59 -7.08
N MET A 259 3.38 24.54 -7.06
CA MET A 259 2.14 24.43 -7.82
C MET A 259 2.34 25.00 -9.24
N PRO A 260 1.60 24.52 -10.26
CA PRO A 260 1.69 25.08 -11.59
C PRO A 260 1.30 26.56 -11.60
N GLU A 261 2.17 27.41 -12.14
CA GLU A 261 1.91 28.84 -12.31
C GLU A 261 0.64 29.03 -13.18
N ASP A 262 -0.24 29.94 -12.77
CA ASP A 262 -1.50 30.31 -13.44
C ASP A 262 -2.59 29.23 -13.59
N SER A 263 -2.45 28.05 -12.97
CA SER A 263 -3.50 27.02 -13.04
C SER A 263 -4.68 27.30 -12.08
N LYS A 264 -5.91 27.15 -12.58
CA LYS A 264 -7.10 27.21 -11.71
C LYS A 264 -7.35 25.86 -11.07
N VAL A 265 -7.82 25.83 -9.82
CA VAL A 265 -8.13 24.59 -9.09
C VAL A 265 -9.04 23.65 -9.90
N PHE A 266 -10.10 24.17 -10.51
CA PHE A 266 -11.07 23.38 -11.28
C PHE A 266 -10.71 23.20 -12.77
N GLU A 267 -9.50 23.57 -13.19
CA GLU A 267 -9.05 23.35 -14.56
C GLU A 267 -8.60 21.90 -14.78
N PHE A 268 -9.16 21.24 -15.79
CA PHE A 268 -8.75 19.89 -16.19
C PHE A 268 -7.55 19.94 -17.13
N LYS A 269 -6.39 20.32 -16.59
CA LYS A 269 -5.10 20.28 -17.28
C LYS A 269 -4.12 19.50 -16.43
N PHE A 270 -3.32 18.64 -17.05
CA PHE A 270 -2.31 17.82 -16.38
C PHE A 270 -0.93 18.26 -16.87
N TYR A 271 0.01 18.41 -15.94
CA TYR A 271 1.35 18.99 -16.14
C TYR A 271 2.45 17.97 -15.83
N GLU A 272 2.15 16.68 -15.96
CA GLU A 272 3.13 15.62 -15.79
C GLU A 272 4.12 15.63 -16.95
N GLU A 273 5.41 15.63 -16.62
CA GLU A 273 6.51 15.53 -17.58
C GLU A 273 7.35 14.29 -17.25
N TRP A 274 7.76 13.58 -18.30
CA TRP A 274 8.68 12.46 -18.16
C TRP A 274 10.09 13.00 -17.95
N HIS A 275 10.72 12.60 -16.85
CA HIS A 275 12.10 12.89 -16.55
C HIS A 275 12.95 11.63 -16.65
N GLU A 276 14.02 11.71 -17.43
CA GLU A 276 15.08 10.70 -17.41
C GLU A 276 15.91 10.88 -16.14
N VAL A 277 16.14 9.77 -15.43
CA VAL A 277 16.75 9.79 -14.09
C VAL A 277 18.28 9.68 -14.17
N GLU A 278 18.83 9.39 -15.35
CA GLU A 278 20.27 9.18 -15.58
C GLU A 278 21.10 10.45 -15.31
N ASP A 279 20.51 11.63 -15.52
CA ASP A 279 21.20 12.92 -15.33
C ASP A 279 21.03 13.53 -13.92
N PHE A 280 20.45 12.79 -12.97
CA PHE A 280 20.14 13.31 -11.64
C PHE A 280 21.39 13.75 -10.88
N ASP A 281 22.48 13.02 -11.02
CA ASP A 281 23.74 13.31 -10.35
C ASP A 281 24.31 14.66 -10.81
N ILE A 282 24.20 14.95 -12.11
CA ILE A 282 24.61 16.23 -12.69
C ILE A 282 23.73 17.36 -12.16
N TYR A 283 22.41 17.16 -12.12
CA TYR A 283 21.47 18.16 -11.61
C TYR A 283 21.73 18.49 -10.13
N LEU A 284 21.89 17.46 -9.30
CA LEU A 284 22.11 17.62 -7.87
C LEU A 284 23.46 18.29 -7.57
N ARG A 285 24.51 17.92 -8.33
CA ARG A 285 25.83 18.55 -8.23
C ARG A 285 25.80 20.04 -8.61
N ASN A 286 25.03 20.41 -9.63
CA ASN A 286 24.87 21.80 -10.06
C ASN A 286 24.12 22.69 -9.04
N LYS A 287 23.39 22.10 -8.10
CA LYS A 287 22.67 22.83 -7.05
C LYS A 287 23.53 23.08 -5.78
N ASP A 288 24.86 22.90 -5.88
CA ASP A 288 25.82 22.93 -4.76
C ASP A 288 25.42 21.98 -3.60
N LEU A 289 24.80 20.85 -3.94
CA LEU A 289 24.46 19.80 -2.99
C LEU A 289 25.51 18.70 -3.08
N ASP A 290 26.51 18.78 -2.20
CA ASP A 290 27.50 17.72 -2.02
C ASP A 290 26.82 16.52 -1.34
N LEU A 291 26.12 15.71 -2.12
CA LEU A 291 25.33 14.58 -1.60
C LEU A 291 26.18 13.38 -1.14
N GLY A 292 27.51 13.50 -1.11
CA GLY A 292 28.39 12.39 -0.74
C GLY A 292 28.08 11.14 -1.56
N ILE A 293 27.76 11.34 -2.84
CA ILE A 293 27.55 10.27 -3.81
C ILE A 293 28.90 9.55 -3.88
N ILE A 294 28.92 8.29 -3.46
CA ILE A 294 30.06 7.42 -3.67
C ILE A 294 30.12 7.23 -5.18
N ASP A 295 31.18 7.72 -5.80
CA ASP A 295 31.44 7.58 -7.24
C ASP A 295 31.17 6.12 -7.64
N ALA A 296 30.19 5.91 -8.51
CA ALA A 296 29.93 4.61 -9.12
C ALA A 296 30.98 4.23 -10.18
N ASP A 297 32.03 5.05 -10.31
CA ASP A 297 33.14 4.85 -11.26
C ASP A 297 34.29 4.01 -10.70
N ASP A 298 34.23 3.55 -9.44
CA ASP A 298 35.33 2.84 -8.77
C ASP A 298 35.04 1.37 -8.36
N ASP A 299 33.96 0.75 -8.85
CA ASP A 299 33.75 -0.69 -8.68
C ASP A 299 33.51 -1.40 -10.02
N ASP A 300 34.54 -2.16 -10.41
CA ASP A 300 34.71 -3.14 -11.49
C ASP A 300 33.62 -4.26 -11.53
N THR A 301 32.34 -3.91 -11.39
CA THR A 301 31.21 -4.87 -11.28
C THR A 301 30.22 -4.81 -12.45
N SER A 302 30.45 -3.93 -13.44
CA SER A 302 29.70 -3.88 -14.70
C SER A 302 29.81 -5.18 -15.53
N SER A 303 30.78 -6.04 -15.26
CA SER A 303 30.95 -7.32 -15.96
C SER A 303 30.05 -8.47 -15.46
N SER A 304 29.18 -8.27 -14.46
CA SER A 304 28.46 -9.38 -13.82
C SER A 304 26.94 -9.39 -14.01
N ILE A 305 26.36 -8.32 -14.58
CA ILE A 305 24.91 -8.22 -14.82
C ILE A 305 24.56 -8.40 -16.31
N GLU A 306 25.43 -8.02 -17.24
CA GLU A 306 25.21 -8.26 -18.68
C GLU A 306 25.31 -9.76 -19.05
N ASP A 307 26.13 -10.54 -18.34
CA ASP A 307 26.29 -11.98 -18.58
C ASP A 307 25.09 -12.84 -18.12
N ALA A 308 24.16 -12.27 -17.34
CA ALA A 308 22.96 -12.98 -16.88
C ALA A 308 21.80 -12.94 -17.89
N PHE A 309 21.87 -12.08 -18.90
CA PHE A 309 20.79 -11.87 -19.89
C PHE A 309 21.24 -12.00 -21.36
N ALA A 310 22.49 -12.36 -21.62
CA ALA A 310 22.95 -12.69 -22.97
C ALA A 310 22.43 -14.08 -23.40
N SER A 311 21.31 -14.12 -24.14
CA SER A 311 20.98 -15.29 -24.95
C SER A 311 22.01 -15.43 -26.08
N PRO A 312 22.60 -16.60 -26.34
CA PRO A 312 23.54 -16.73 -27.44
C PRO A 312 22.77 -16.76 -28.76
N SER A 313 22.80 -15.64 -29.49
CA SER A 313 22.51 -15.61 -30.91
C SER A 313 23.64 -16.35 -31.66
N GLY A 314 23.36 -17.57 -32.09
CA GLY A 314 24.19 -18.35 -33.00
C GLY A 314 23.48 -18.57 -34.33
N GLU A 315 24.03 -17.97 -35.37
CA GLU A 315 23.61 -17.94 -36.77
C GLU A 315 23.62 -19.30 -37.51
N LYS A 316 22.75 -19.37 -38.54
CA LYS A 316 22.90 -19.99 -39.88
C LYS A 316 22.81 -21.52 -40.06
N GLY A 317 21.93 -21.92 -41.00
CA GLY A 317 22.24 -22.96 -41.99
C GLY A 317 21.10 -23.92 -42.38
N PHE A 318 20.54 -23.69 -43.58
CA PHE A 318 19.55 -24.49 -44.34
C PHE A 318 18.10 -24.52 -43.87
#